data_AF-A0A957PXX1-F1
#
_entry.id   AF-A0A957PXX1-F1
#
_cell.length_a   1.000
_cell.length_b   1.000
_cell.length_c   1.000
_cell.angle_alpha   90.00
_cell.angle_beta   90.00
_cell.angle_gamma   90.00
#
_symmetry.space_group_name_H-M   'P 1'
#
loop_
_entity.id
_entity.type
_entity.pdbx_description
1 polymer ?
#
loop_
_entity_poly.entity_id
_entity_poly.type
_entity_poly.pdbx_seq_one_letter_code
_entity_poly.pdbx_strand_id
1 'polypeptide(L)'
;MSERRKAEAEIKVRYESLQGTLTERSRRLFAGSEALAFGHGGITAVSHATGMTRATIRRGLKECRAIESGSAPSLKPHQNRRSGGGRKQVTVKHPELLPTLKELVEATTRGDPESPLLWTARSQRNLVDALEAKGYRISQRTLANLLQGLGYSLQGNKKKQEGAQHPDRNAQFEHINTKVHQQLAAGEPAISVDTKKKELVGSFKNHGRELRPKGTPECVNVHDFPSEGEGKALPYGVYDLAENEAWVSVGISHDTAEFAVATIRTWYQELGQPLYPNATSLLVTADGGGSNGYRLRLWKVELQTLADEIQMPIMVCHLPPGTSKWNKIEHRLFSFITQNWRGKPLVTHQVIVDLISATTTHKGLQVHSQLDERHYQTNRRISDQQIAKVNLEPDSWHGEWNYTIHPNPVSFPKTE
;
A
#
# COMPACT_ATOMS: atom_id res chain seq x y z
N MET A 1 55.61 -47.66 31.91
CA MET A 1 54.16 -47.98 31.73
C MET A 1 53.23 -47.07 32.56
N SER A 2 53.59 -46.73 33.82
CA SER A 2 52.78 -45.86 34.70
C SER A 2 52.55 -44.44 34.13
N GLU A 3 53.60 -43.76 33.68
CA GLU A 3 53.51 -42.37 33.17
C GLU A 3 52.68 -42.24 31.90
N ARG A 4 52.78 -43.22 30.99
CA ARG A 4 52.05 -43.19 29.72
C ARG A 4 50.54 -43.29 29.90
N ARG A 5 50.08 -44.15 30.83
CA ARG A 5 48.67 -44.28 31.18
C ARG A 5 48.14 -43.02 31.88
N LYS A 6 48.98 -42.38 32.70
CA LYS A 6 48.64 -41.11 33.34
C LYS A 6 48.43 -40.00 32.30
N ALA A 7 49.34 -39.87 31.34
CA ALA A 7 49.21 -38.90 30.25
C ALA A 7 47.98 -39.15 29.36
N GLU A 8 47.65 -40.42 29.07
CA GLU A 8 46.42 -40.78 28.35
C GLU A 8 45.15 -40.40 29.13
N ALA A 9 45.14 -40.60 30.45
CA ALA A 9 44.01 -40.21 31.31
C ALA A 9 43.85 -38.68 31.37
N GLU A 10 44.94 -37.92 31.41
CA GLU A 10 44.90 -36.45 31.39
C GLU A 10 44.33 -35.89 30.07
N ILE A 11 44.69 -36.48 28.93
CA ILE A 11 44.10 -36.13 27.61
C ILE A 11 42.59 -36.38 27.62
N LYS A 12 42.16 -37.52 28.18
CA LYS A 12 40.74 -37.88 28.26
C LYS A 12 39.94 -36.86 29.07
N VAL A 13 40.44 -36.47 30.25
CA VAL A 13 39.80 -35.45 31.10
C VAL A 13 39.66 -34.11 30.37
N ARG A 14 40.73 -33.64 29.71
CA ARG A 14 40.68 -32.40 28.92
C ARG A 14 39.67 -32.49 27.77
N TYR A 15 39.65 -33.59 27.04
CA TYR A 15 38.73 -33.78 25.92
C TYR A 15 37.26 -33.84 26.38
N GLU A 16 36.95 -34.60 27.42
CA GLU A 16 35.58 -34.75 27.93
C GLU A 16 35.01 -33.42 28.45
N SER A 17 35.86 -32.57 29.04
CA SER A 17 35.45 -31.24 29.51
C SER A 17 35.07 -30.26 28.38
N LEU A 18 35.67 -30.42 27.19
CA LEU A 18 35.52 -29.47 26.07
C LEU A 18 34.68 -30.01 24.92
N GLN A 19 34.52 -31.33 24.77
CA GLN A 19 33.89 -31.91 23.58
C GLN A 19 32.49 -31.34 23.30
N GLY A 20 31.70 -31.03 24.34
CA GLY A 20 30.34 -30.50 24.20
C GLY A 20 30.27 -29.11 23.56
N THR A 21 31.32 -28.29 23.68
CA THR A 21 31.36 -26.91 23.18
C THR A 21 32.16 -26.76 21.88
N LEU A 22 32.98 -27.75 21.53
CA LEU A 22 33.84 -27.71 20.34
C LEU A 22 33.13 -28.17 19.07
N THR A 23 33.33 -27.42 17.98
CA THR A 23 32.94 -27.83 16.62
C THR A 23 33.74 -29.05 16.13
N GLU A 24 33.28 -29.72 15.06
CA GLU A 24 33.97 -30.87 14.46
C GLU A 24 35.46 -30.58 14.14
N ARG A 25 35.74 -29.39 13.58
CA ARG A 25 37.11 -28.96 13.27
C ARG A 25 37.91 -28.70 14.53
N SER A 26 37.31 -28.07 15.54
CA SER A 26 37.99 -27.73 16.79
C SER A 26 38.36 -28.98 17.60
N ARG A 27 37.48 -30.00 17.64
CA ARG A 27 37.80 -31.32 18.21
C ARG A 27 38.96 -31.98 17.49
N ARG A 28 38.99 -31.90 16.15
CA ARG A 28 40.08 -32.44 15.34
C ARG A 28 41.42 -31.73 15.58
N LEU A 29 41.42 -30.41 15.71
CA LEU A 29 42.62 -29.63 16.03
C LEU A 29 43.12 -29.91 17.45
N PHE A 30 42.21 -30.00 18.43
CA PHE A 30 42.54 -30.39 19.79
C PHE A 30 43.24 -31.76 19.82
N ALA A 31 42.66 -32.77 19.17
CA ALA A 31 43.25 -34.10 19.09
C ALA A 31 44.61 -34.11 18.35
N GLY A 32 44.78 -33.25 17.34
CA GLY A 32 46.05 -33.05 16.65
C GLY A 32 47.12 -32.43 17.56
N SER A 33 46.76 -31.42 18.34
CA SER A 33 47.65 -30.74 19.29
C SER A 33 48.12 -31.67 20.40
N GLU A 34 47.20 -32.46 20.99
CA GLU A 34 47.55 -33.45 22.02
C GLU A 34 48.46 -34.55 21.45
N ALA A 35 48.25 -34.96 20.19
CA ALA A 35 49.11 -35.93 19.53
C ALA A 35 50.51 -35.37 19.21
N LEU A 36 50.66 -34.06 18.97
CA LEU A 36 51.96 -33.39 18.84
C LEU A 36 52.67 -33.35 20.19
N ALA A 37 51.99 -32.89 21.25
CA ALA A 37 52.56 -32.75 22.59
C ALA A 37 53.01 -34.10 23.18
N PHE A 38 52.26 -35.17 22.90
CA PHE A 38 52.60 -36.53 23.39
C PHE A 38 53.82 -37.14 22.68
N GLY A 39 54.19 -36.67 21.48
CA GLY A 39 55.34 -37.19 20.73
C GLY A 39 55.13 -38.62 20.22
N HIS A 40 56.11 -39.50 20.45
CA HIS A 40 56.11 -40.85 19.87
C HIS A 40 54.93 -41.70 20.38
N GLY A 41 54.07 -42.15 19.47
CA GLY A 41 52.86 -42.91 19.79
C GLY A 41 51.65 -42.07 20.18
N GLY A 42 51.72 -40.73 20.07
CA GLY A 42 50.63 -39.81 20.42
C GLY A 42 49.31 -40.05 19.68
N ILE A 43 49.37 -40.47 18.41
CA ILE A 43 48.16 -40.79 17.63
C ILE A 43 47.36 -41.95 18.28
N THR A 44 48.07 -42.96 18.79
CA THR A 44 47.43 -44.12 19.43
C THR A 44 46.89 -43.75 20.81
N ALA A 45 47.66 -43.00 21.58
CA ALA A 45 47.26 -42.49 22.90
C ALA A 45 46.00 -41.61 22.82
N VAL A 46 45.97 -40.64 21.92
CA VAL A 46 44.81 -39.76 21.71
C VAL A 46 43.60 -40.54 21.19
N SER A 47 43.81 -41.54 20.32
CA SER A 47 42.71 -42.40 19.84
C SER A 47 42.05 -43.19 20.97
N HIS A 48 42.85 -43.74 21.89
CA HIS A 48 42.33 -44.42 23.09
C HIS A 48 41.64 -43.45 24.06
N ALA A 49 42.19 -42.25 24.26
CA ALA A 49 41.64 -41.26 25.18
C ALA A 49 40.33 -40.61 24.69
N THR A 50 40.20 -40.37 23.38
CA THR A 50 39.09 -39.59 22.79
C THR A 50 38.06 -40.42 22.01
N GLY A 51 38.38 -41.67 21.67
CA GLY A 51 37.58 -42.50 20.78
C GLY A 51 37.62 -42.08 19.30
N MET A 52 38.38 -41.04 18.95
CA MET A 52 38.49 -40.58 17.57
C MET A 52 39.29 -41.55 16.70
N THR A 53 38.93 -41.66 15.43
CA THR A 53 39.68 -42.51 14.48
C THR A 53 41.09 -41.96 14.26
N ARG A 54 42.07 -42.86 14.14
CA ARG A 54 43.47 -42.48 13.85
C ARG A 54 43.60 -41.63 12.58
N ALA A 55 42.73 -41.83 11.59
CA ALA A 55 42.69 -41.03 10.37
C ALA A 55 42.31 -39.56 10.64
N THR A 56 41.33 -39.31 11.52
CA THR A 56 40.93 -37.96 11.92
C THR A 56 42.04 -37.27 12.72
N ILE A 57 42.70 -38.00 13.63
CA ILE A 57 43.81 -37.47 14.44
C ILE A 57 45.01 -37.11 13.54
N ARG A 58 45.37 -37.97 12.58
CA ARG A 58 46.42 -37.67 11.58
C ARG A 58 46.08 -36.42 10.75
N ARG A 59 44.81 -36.25 10.38
CA ARG A 59 44.35 -35.05 9.67
C ARG A 59 44.48 -33.79 10.54
N GLY A 60 44.11 -33.88 11.81
CA GLY A 60 44.33 -32.82 12.81
C GLY A 60 45.80 -32.48 12.97
N LEU A 61 46.67 -33.47 13.11
CA LEU A 61 48.12 -33.31 13.21
C LEU A 61 48.71 -32.55 12.02
N LYS A 62 48.29 -32.92 10.80
CA LYS A 62 48.72 -32.24 9.56
C LYS A 62 48.23 -30.79 9.52
N GLU A 63 47.01 -30.54 10.00
CA GLU A 63 46.45 -29.19 10.11
C GLU A 63 47.18 -28.34 11.15
N CYS A 64 47.48 -28.89 12.35
CA CYS A 64 48.25 -28.21 13.39
C CYS A 64 49.66 -27.84 12.89
N ARG A 65 50.38 -28.77 12.27
CA ARG A 65 51.71 -28.49 11.68
C ARG A 65 51.65 -27.43 10.59
N ALA A 66 50.61 -27.45 9.74
CA ALA A 66 50.43 -26.41 8.72
C ALA A 66 50.13 -25.04 9.34
N ILE A 67 49.44 -24.99 10.49
CA ILE A 67 49.20 -23.74 11.23
C ILE A 67 50.51 -23.22 11.82
N GLU A 68 51.29 -24.08 12.47
CA GLU A 68 52.62 -23.75 13.02
C GLU A 68 53.58 -23.25 11.93
N SER A 69 53.56 -23.86 10.75
CA SER A 69 54.42 -23.50 9.61
C SER A 69 53.89 -22.32 8.78
N GLY A 70 52.78 -21.69 9.18
CA GLY A 70 52.14 -20.59 8.43
C GLY A 70 51.58 -20.99 7.06
N SER A 71 51.53 -22.29 6.74
CA SER A 71 51.11 -22.82 5.43
C SER A 71 49.62 -23.22 5.40
N ALA A 72 48.91 -23.04 6.53
CA ALA A 72 47.50 -23.38 6.64
C ALA A 72 46.61 -22.33 5.93
N PRO A 73 45.57 -22.77 5.20
CA PRO A 73 44.56 -21.85 4.68
C PRO A 73 43.87 -21.13 5.85
N SER A 74 43.85 -19.79 5.79
CA SER A 74 43.15 -18.93 6.75
C SER A 74 41.64 -19.16 6.64
N LEU A 75 41.14 -20.08 7.47
CA LEU A 75 39.72 -20.28 7.69
C LEU A 75 39.35 -19.53 8.96
N LYS A 76 38.39 -18.59 8.85
CA LYS A 76 37.88 -17.82 10.00
C LYS A 76 37.44 -18.78 11.14
N PRO A 77 37.50 -18.38 12.42
CA PRO A 77 37.20 -19.24 13.56
C PRO A 77 35.85 -19.99 13.49
N HIS A 78 34.86 -19.41 12.81
CA HIS A 78 33.51 -19.97 12.64
C HIS A 78 33.35 -20.88 11.40
N GLN A 79 34.37 -21.04 10.55
CA GLN A 79 34.29 -21.87 9.34
C GLN A 79 34.87 -23.28 9.58
N ASN A 80 33.98 -24.28 9.51
CA ASN A 80 34.34 -25.70 9.70
C ASN A 80 34.77 -26.40 8.39
N ARG A 81 34.40 -25.87 7.22
CA ARG A 81 34.67 -26.49 5.90
C ARG A 81 35.30 -25.48 4.94
N ARG A 82 36.12 -25.97 4.00
CA ARG A 82 36.66 -25.18 2.89
C ARG A 82 35.53 -24.77 1.92
N SER A 83 35.72 -23.66 1.20
CA SER A 83 34.78 -23.26 0.14
C SER A 83 34.67 -24.34 -0.94
N GLY A 84 33.48 -24.48 -1.54
CA GLY A 84 33.23 -25.42 -2.65
C GLY A 84 32.53 -26.74 -2.30
N GLY A 85 32.32 -27.05 -1.01
CA GLY A 85 31.66 -28.28 -0.56
C GLY A 85 30.13 -28.25 -0.51
N GLY A 86 29.48 -27.35 -1.25
CA GLY A 86 28.02 -27.13 -1.24
C GLY A 86 27.31 -27.55 -2.52
N ARG A 87 25.98 -27.64 -2.48
CA ARG A 87 25.15 -27.89 -3.68
C ARG A 87 25.40 -26.79 -4.70
N LYS A 88 25.90 -27.17 -5.89
CA LYS A 88 26.14 -26.23 -7.00
C LYS A 88 24.84 -25.51 -7.38
N GLN A 89 24.94 -24.22 -7.68
CA GLN A 89 23.80 -23.41 -8.12
C GLN A 89 23.18 -23.99 -9.39
N VAL A 90 21.87 -23.79 -9.57
CA VAL A 90 21.13 -24.31 -10.75
C VAL A 90 21.67 -23.73 -12.05
N THR A 91 22.11 -22.47 -12.02
CA THR A 91 22.80 -21.77 -13.12
C THR A 91 24.11 -22.41 -13.54
N VAL A 92 24.80 -23.10 -12.63
CA VAL A 92 26.04 -23.84 -12.93
C VAL A 92 25.73 -25.21 -13.55
N LYS A 93 24.55 -25.77 -13.27
CA LYS A 93 24.10 -27.05 -13.86
C LYS A 93 23.45 -26.86 -15.24
N HIS A 94 22.79 -25.73 -15.43
CA HIS A 94 22.08 -25.37 -16.67
C HIS A 94 22.50 -23.96 -17.10
N PRO A 95 23.59 -23.82 -17.88
CA PRO A 95 24.07 -22.52 -18.34
C PRO A 95 23.01 -21.76 -19.18
N GLU A 96 22.23 -22.52 -19.97
CA GLU A 96 21.19 -22.01 -20.86
C GLU A 96 19.94 -21.49 -20.15
N LEU A 97 19.80 -21.73 -18.84
CA LEU A 97 18.62 -21.34 -18.06
C LEU A 97 18.44 -19.82 -18.00
N LEU A 98 19.54 -19.06 -17.82
CA LEU A 98 19.49 -17.61 -17.71
C LEU A 98 19.14 -16.94 -19.05
N PRO A 99 19.78 -17.30 -20.18
CA PRO A 99 19.35 -16.85 -21.51
C PRO A 99 17.88 -17.19 -21.82
N THR A 100 17.44 -18.43 -21.55
CA THR A 100 16.06 -18.88 -21.80
C THR A 100 15.05 -18.09 -20.96
N LEU A 101 15.36 -17.83 -19.69
CA LEU A 101 14.51 -17.02 -18.82
C LEU A 101 14.44 -15.57 -19.31
N LYS A 102 15.56 -14.99 -19.74
CA LYS A 102 15.61 -13.63 -20.28
C LYS A 102 14.75 -13.49 -21.54
N GLU A 103 14.85 -14.44 -22.47
CA GLU A 103 14.03 -14.49 -23.69
C GLU A 103 12.53 -14.56 -23.36
N LEU A 104 12.13 -15.44 -22.44
CA LEU A 104 10.74 -15.57 -21.99
C LEU A 104 10.20 -14.26 -21.38
N VAL A 105 11.01 -13.55 -20.60
CA VAL A 105 10.61 -12.27 -19.98
C VAL A 105 10.59 -11.13 -21.01
N GLU A 106 11.54 -11.06 -21.93
CA GLU A 106 11.62 -10.00 -22.95
C GLU A 106 10.49 -10.11 -23.99
N ALA A 107 10.14 -11.32 -24.42
CA ALA A 107 9.01 -11.57 -25.33
C ALA A 107 7.68 -11.04 -24.75
N THR A 108 7.50 -11.13 -23.43
CA THR A 108 6.30 -10.63 -22.74
C THR A 108 6.33 -9.13 -22.45
N THR A 109 7.52 -8.51 -22.49
CA THR A 109 7.72 -7.09 -22.18
C THR A 109 7.60 -6.19 -23.43
N ARG A 110 7.97 -6.69 -24.62
CA ARG A 110 7.95 -5.93 -25.89
C ARG A 110 6.61 -5.91 -26.62
N GLY A 111 5.63 -6.74 -26.23
CA GLY A 111 4.31 -6.71 -26.84
C GLY A 111 4.30 -7.18 -28.30
N ASP A 112 5.05 -8.23 -28.62
CA ASP A 112 5.05 -8.85 -29.95
C ASP A 112 3.68 -9.53 -30.22
N PRO A 113 2.84 -9.02 -31.14
CA PRO A 113 1.43 -9.42 -31.28
C PRO A 113 1.19 -10.90 -31.59
N GLU A 114 2.20 -11.62 -32.11
CA GLU A 114 2.06 -13.03 -32.52
C GLU A 114 2.54 -14.04 -31.47
N SER A 115 2.97 -13.61 -30.27
CA SER A 115 3.39 -14.55 -29.22
C SER A 115 2.17 -15.16 -28.48
N PRO A 116 1.98 -16.50 -28.49
CA PRO A 116 0.87 -17.16 -27.80
C PRO A 116 0.86 -16.99 -26.27
N LEU A 117 1.90 -16.40 -25.69
CA LEU A 117 2.11 -16.22 -24.24
C LEU A 117 1.74 -14.82 -23.71
N LEU A 118 1.24 -13.92 -24.56
CA LEU A 118 1.01 -12.50 -24.21
C LEU A 118 0.04 -12.27 -23.04
N TRP A 119 -0.90 -13.18 -22.80
CA TRP A 119 -1.93 -13.00 -21.76
C TRP A 119 -1.68 -13.81 -20.48
N THR A 120 -0.75 -14.77 -20.50
CA THR A 120 -0.56 -15.71 -19.39
C THR A 120 0.77 -15.55 -18.66
N ALA A 121 1.77 -14.85 -19.18
CA ALA A 121 3.14 -14.93 -18.62
C ALA A 121 3.55 -13.83 -17.60
N ARG A 122 2.62 -13.17 -16.89
CA ARG A 122 2.96 -12.11 -15.91
C ARG A 122 3.18 -12.60 -14.47
N SER A 123 2.93 -13.88 -14.19
CA SER A 123 3.09 -14.43 -12.84
C SER A 123 4.30 -15.37 -12.76
N GLN A 124 4.96 -15.41 -11.60
CA GLN A 124 6.06 -16.35 -11.35
C GLN A 124 5.63 -17.81 -11.48
N ARG A 125 4.34 -18.12 -11.31
CA ARG A 125 3.79 -19.48 -11.52
C ARG A 125 3.86 -19.87 -13.00
N ASN A 126 3.37 -18.99 -13.85
CA ASN A 126 3.30 -19.27 -15.29
C ASN A 126 4.71 -19.28 -15.93
N LEU A 127 5.66 -18.52 -15.38
CA LEU A 127 7.07 -18.61 -15.76
C LEU A 127 7.72 -19.93 -15.32
N VAL A 128 7.34 -20.48 -14.17
CA VAL A 128 7.78 -21.83 -13.76
C VAL A 128 7.21 -22.88 -14.71
N ASP A 129 5.92 -22.81 -15.04
CA ASP A 129 5.28 -23.76 -15.95
C ASP A 129 5.89 -23.69 -17.36
N ALA A 130 6.17 -22.48 -17.86
CA ALA A 130 6.83 -22.28 -19.16
C ALA A 130 8.28 -22.81 -19.18
N LEU A 131 9.02 -22.64 -18.08
CA LEU A 131 10.36 -23.21 -17.94
C LEU A 131 10.32 -24.73 -17.80
N GLU A 132 9.30 -25.29 -17.13
CA GLU A 132 9.10 -26.73 -17.04
C GLU A 132 8.77 -27.34 -18.41
N ALA A 133 7.96 -26.67 -19.23
CA ALA A 133 7.70 -27.06 -20.61
C ALA A 133 8.97 -27.04 -21.49
N LYS A 134 9.94 -26.17 -21.19
CA LYS A 134 11.29 -26.15 -21.79
C LYS A 134 12.30 -27.09 -21.11
N GLY A 135 11.86 -27.93 -20.17
CA GLY A 135 12.67 -28.98 -19.52
C GLY A 135 13.37 -28.56 -18.22
N TYR A 136 13.11 -27.35 -17.70
CA TYR A 136 13.74 -26.84 -16.49
C TYR A 136 12.81 -26.88 -15.28
N ARG A 137 13.03 -27.82 -14.35
CA ARG A 137 12.32 -27.87 -13.07
C ARG A 137 12.98 -26.98 -12.03
N ILE A 138 12.41 -25.80 -11.80
CA ILE A 138 12.87 -24.86 -10.76
C ILE A 138 11.74 -24.44 -9.83
N SER A 139 12.08 -24.16 -8.57
CA SER A 139 11.11 -23.61 -7.61
C SER A 139 10.86 -22.12 -7.90
N GLN A 140 9.68 -21.61 -7.54
CA GLN A 140 9.36 -20.17 -7.63
C GLN A 140 10.37 -19.29 -6.88
N ARG A 141 10.90 -19.77 -5.75
CA ARG A 141 11.91 -19.04 -4.98
C ARG A 141 13.24 -18.94 -5.73
N THR A 142 13.63 -20.00 -6.44
CA THR A 142 14.81 -19.99 -7.32
C THR A 142 14.59 -19.03 -8.48
N LEU A 143 13.42 -19.07 -9.12
CA LEU A 143 13.05 -18.16 -10.20
C LEU A 143 13.11 -16.69 -9.75
N ALA A 144 12.55 -16.35 -8.58
CA ALA A 144 12.57 -14.99 -8.04
C ALA A 144 14.00 -14.46 -7.85
N ASN A 145 14.91 -15.29 -7.34
CA ASN A 145 16.33 -14.93 -7.19
C ASN A 145 17.02 -14.73 -8.56
N LEU A 146 16.68 -15.53 -9.57
CA LEU A 146 17.23 -15.38 -10.92
C LEU A 146 16.73 -14.10 -11.59
N LEU A 147 15.44 -13.79 -11.46
CA LEU A 147 14.84 -12.54 -11.94
C LEU A 147 15.50 -11.32 -11.28
N GLN A 148 15.72 -11.37 -9.97
CA GLN A 148 16.43 -10.31 -9.24
C GLN A 148 17.87 -10.14 -9.74
N GLY A 149 18.59 -11.25 -10.00
CA GLY A 149 19.93 -11.22 -10.58
C GLY A 149 19.99 -10.66 -12.00
N LEU A 150 18.89 -10.75 -12.76
CA LEU A 150 18.72 -10.16 -14.08
C LEU A 150 18.21 -8.69 -14.03
N GLY A 151 18.02 -8.13 -12.84
CA GLY A 151 17.54 -6.75 -12.66
C GLY A 151 16.01 -6.59 -12.72
N TYR A 152 15.26 -7.69 -12.81
CA TYR A 152 13.80 -7.68 -12.78
C TYR A 152 13.27 -7.74 -11.35
N SER A 153 12.17 -7.03 -11.09
CA SER A 153 11.45 -7.06 -9.83
C SER A 153 9.95 -6.99 -10.08
N LEU A 154 9.15 -7.41 -9.10
CA LEU A 154 7.71 -7.22 -9.15
C LEU A 154 7.42 -5.72 -9.05
N GLN A 155 7.06 -5.12 -10.18
CA GLN A 155 6.65 -3.73 -10.26
C GLN A 155 5.12 -3.68 -10.24
N GLY A 156 4.56 -2.89 -9.33
CA GLY A 156 3.16 -2.50 -9.41
C GLY A 156 2.98 -1.47 -10.53
N ASN A 157 1.79 -1.45 -11.15
CA ASN A 157 1.45 -0.39 -12.09
C ASN A 157 1.48 0.95 -11.34
N LYS A 158 2.45 1.81 -11.65
CA LYS A 158 2.52 3.19 -11.17
C LYS A 158 1.83 4.09 -12.19
N LYS A 159 0.70 4.70 -11.83
CA LYS A 159 0.05 5.73 -12.66
C LYS A 159 1.00 6.92 -12.80
N LYS A 160 1.78 6.97 -13.89
CA LYS A 160 2.73 8.05 -14.21
C LYS A 160 2.25 8.99 -15.32
N GLN A 161 1.23 8.59 -16.08
CA GLN A 161 0.60 9.44 -17.10
C GLN A 161 -0.45 10.33 -16.42
N GLU A 162 0.02 11.43 -15.81
CA GLU A 162 -0.82 12.61 -15.68
C GLU A 162 -0.79 13.34 -17.03
N GLY A 163 -1.92 13.88 -17.46
CA GLY A 163 -1.99 14.71 -18.67
C GLY A 163 -1.00 15.88 -18.61
N ALA A 164 -0.84 16.58 -19.73
CA ALA A 164 0.09 17.71 -19.88
C ALA A 164 0.12 18.58 -18.60
N GLN A 165 1.31 18.74 -18.00
CA GLN A 165 1.46 19.59 -16.81
C GLN A 165 0.95 20.98 -17.15
N HIS A 166 -0.18 21.37 -16.57
CA HIS A 166 -0.66 22.75 -16.72
C HIS A 166 0.41 23.69 -16.14
N PRO A 167 0.87 24.71 -16.88
CA PRO A 167 1.94 25.59 -16.42
C PRO A 167 1.63 26.22 -15.06
N ASP A 168 0.35 26.55 -14.83
CA ASP A 168 -0.11 27.20 -13.60
C ASP A 168 -0.47 26.23 -12.46
N ARG A 169 -0.20 24.92 -12.61
CA ARG A 169 -0.60 23.92 -11.60
C ARG A 169 -0.06 24.25 -10.22
N ASN A 170 1.22 24.58 -10.10
CA ASN A 170 1.84 24.88 -8.81
C ASN A 170 1.28 26.18 -8.22
N ALA A 171 1.11 27.23 -9.03
CA ALA A 171 0.55 28.50 -8.60
C ALA A 171 -0.89 28.35 -8.09
N GLN A 172 -1.70 27.50 -8.72
CA GLN A 172 -3.05 27.18 -8.23
C GLN A 172 -3.03 26.45 -6.88
N PHE A 173 -2.07 25.53 -6.65
CA PHE A 173 -1.92 24.90 -5.33
C PHE A 173 -1.51 25.91 -4.25
N GLU A 174 -0.60 26.83 -4.56
CA GLU A 174 -0.18 27.90 -3.65
C GLU A 174 -1.34 28.85 -3.32
N HIS A 175 -2.17 29.19 -4.33
CA HIS A 175 -3.38 29.99 -4.15
C HIS A 175 -4.38 29.29 -3.21
N ILE A 176 -4.71 28.02 -3.47
CA ILE A 176 -5.60 27.22 -2.61
C ILE A 176 -5.05 27.16 -1.18
N ASN A 177 -3.76 26.89 -1.03
CA ASN A 177 -3.14 26.81 0.29
C ASN A 177 -3.21 28.14 1.04
N THR A 178 -3.01 29.26 0.33
CA THR A 178 -3.12 30.61 0.90
C THR A 178 -4.54 30.88 1.39
N LYS A 179 -5.57 30.61 0.57
CA LYS A 179 -6.98 30.78 0.95
C LYS A 179 -7.36 29.91 2.14
N VAL A 180 -6.93 28.64 2.15
CA VAL A 180 -7.16 27.72 3.29
C VAL A 180 -6.51 28.25 4.55
N HIS A 181 -5.26 28.71 4.50
CA HIS A 181 -4.60 29.28 5.68
C HIS A 181 -5.30 30.54 6.19
N GLN A 182 -5.75 31.42 5.30
CA GLN A 182 -6.51 32.62 5.67
C GLN A 182 -7.84 32.25 6.36
N GLN A 183 -8.58 31.30 5.79
CA GLN A 183 -9.85 30.82 6.34
C GLN A 183 -9.68 30.24 7.75
N LEU A 184 -8.72 29.33 7.90
CA LEU A 184 -8.43 28.68 9.18
C LEU A 184 -7.91 29.67 10.22
N ALA A 185 -7.10 30.65 9.82
CA ALA A 185 -6.61 31.70 10.72
C ALA A 185 -7.73 32.64 11.20
N ALA A 186 -8.79 32.81 10.41
CA ALA A 186 -10.00 33.55 10.80
C ALA A 186 -10.94 32.73 11.70
N GLY A 187 -10.65 31.44 11.94
CA GLY A 187 -11.55 30.53 12.67
C GLY A 187 -12.78 30.14 11.86
N GLU A 188 -12.71 30.27 10.53
CA GLU A 188 -13.82 30.00 9.62
C GLU A 188 -13.69 28.59 9.01
N PRO A 189 -14.80 27.94 8.65
CA PRO A 189 -14.78 26.58 8.13
C PRO A 189 -14.10 26.49 6.75
N ALA A 190 -13.19 25.52 6.61
CA ALA A 190 -12.57 25.15 5.34
C ALA A 190 -12.68 23.64 5.11
N ILE A 191 -13.37 23.25 4.03
CA ILE A 191 -13.65 21.86 3.71
C ILE A 191 -13.02 21.41 2.40
N SER A 192 -12.78 20.11 2.31
CA SER A 192 -12.33 19.40 1.12
C SER A 192 -13.39 18.38 0.74
N VAL A 193 -13.88 18.44 -0.49
CA VAL A 193 -15.01 17.61 -0.95
C VAL A 193 -14.65 16.80 -2.18
N ASP A 194 -15.16 15.57 -2.24
CA ASP A 194 -15.03 14.70 -3.41
C ASP A 194 -16.00 13.51 -3.36
N THR A 195 -16.26 12.88 -4.51
CA THR A 195 -17.00 11.62 -4.58
C THR A 195 -16.03 10.44 -4.64
N LYS A 196 -16.18 9.49 -3.72
CA LYS A 196 -15.49 8.22 -3.82
C LYS A 196 -16.02 7.43 -5.03
N LYS A 197 -15.15 6.61 -5.63
CA LYS A 197 -15.55 5.61 -6.62
C LYS A 197 -16.79 4.83 -6.14
N LYS A 198 -17.73 4.63 -7.06
CA LYS A 198 -18.94 3.82 -6.87
C LYS A 198 -18.57 2.40 -6.41
N GLU A 199 -19.15 1.95 -5.31
CA GLU A 199 -18.97 0.60 -4.78
C GLU A 199 -20.22 -0.25 -5.09
N LEU A 200 -20.01 -1.54 -5.36
CA LEU A 200 -21.11 -2.49 -5.57
C LEU A 200 -21.61 -2.98 -4.21
N VAL A 201 -22.92 -2.96 -4.01
CA VAL A 201 -23.55 -3.44 -2.76
C VAL A 201 -24.04 -4.85 -2.97
N GLY A 202 -23.50 -5.79 -2.20
CA GLY A 202 -23.79 -7.21 -2.27
C GLY A 202 -22.62 -8.05 -1.78
N SER A 203 -22.77 -9.38 -1.81
CA SER A 203 -21.73 -10.34 -1.44
C SER A 203 -20.61 -10.43 -2.48
N PHE A 204 -20.07 -9.29 -2.91
CA PHE A 204 -19.05 -9.19 -3.94
C PHE A 204 -17.65 -9.29 -3.35
N LYS A 205 -16.70 -9.73 -4.20
CA LYS A 205 -15.32 -9.90 -3.76
C LYS A 205 -14.60 -8.56 -3.65
N ASN A 206 -14.48 -8.05 -2.42
CA ASN A 206 -13.59 -6.94 -2.14
C ASN A 206 -12.12 -7.38 -2.05
N HIS A 207 -11.25 -6.61 -2.71
CA HIS A 207 -9.82 -6.90 -2.72
C HIS A 207 -9.23 -6.65 -1.32
N GLY A 208 -8.63 -7.68 -0.73
CA GLY A 208 -8.04 -7.61 0.61
C GLY A 208 -7.95 -8.98 1.25
N ARG A 209 -7.37 -9.04 2.45
CA ARG A 209 -7.37 -10.24 3.30
C ARG A 209 -7.59 -9.79 4.74
N GLU A 210 -8.51 -10.43 5.43
CA GLU A 210 -8.76 -10.20 6.85
C GLU A 210 -8.40 -11.46 7.66
N LEU A 211 -8.00 -11.27 8.91
CA LEU A 211 -7.72 -12.37 9.82
C LEU A 211 -9.03 -13.05 10.21
N ARG A 212 -9.11 -14.36 9.96
CA ARG A 212 -10.27 -15.20 10.31
C ARG A 212 -9.82 -16.57 10.83
N PRO A 213 -10.65 -17.26 11.63
CA PRO A 213 -10.39 -18.64 12.02
C PRO A 213 -10.12 -19.53 10.80
N LYS A 214 -9.11 -20.39 10.91
CA LYS A 214 -8.66 -21.25 9.81
C LYS A 214 -9.82 -22.12 9.31
N GLY A 215 -10.11 -22.05 8.01
CA GLY A 215 -11.19 -22.83 7.37
C GLY A 215 -12.55 -22.14 7.30
N THR A 216 -12.65 -20.87 7.71
CA THR A 216 -13.92 -20.09 7.70
C THR A 216 -13.83 -18.84 6.80
N PRO A 217 -13.58 -18.99 5.48
CA PRO A 217 -13.60 -17.84 4.58
C PRO A 217 -15.02 -17.24 4.51
N GLU A 218 -15.11 -15.95 4.26
CA GLU A 218 -16.39 -15.34 3.92
C GLU A 218 -16.78 -15.76 2.50
N CYS A 219 -17.97 -16.34 2.36
CA CYS A 219 -18.51 -16.72 1.07
C CYS A 219 -18.97 -15.47 0.33
N VAL A 220 -18.38 -15.23 -0.83
CA VAL A 220 -18.77 -14.16 -1.76
C VAL A 220 -19.23 -14.80 -3.07
N ASN A 221 -20.06 -14.09 -3.83
CA ASN A 221 -20.56 -14.53 -5.12
C ASN A 221 -19.40 -14.80 -6.07
N VAL A 222 -19.56 -15.83 -6.92
CA VAL A 222 -18.53 -16.26 -7.88
C VAL A 222 -18.36 -15.23 -9.00
N HIS A 223 -19.40 -14.42 -9.25
CA HIS A 223 -19.41 -13.37 -10.25
C HIS A 223 -19.93 -12.06 -9.67
N ASP A 224 -19.23 -10.95 -9.93
CA ASP A 224 -19.63 -9.62 -9.48
C ASP A 224 -20.58 -8.97 -10.52
N PHE A 225 -21.79 -9.50 -10.69
CA PHE A 225 -22.81 -8.89 -11.56
C PHE A 225 -23.66 -7.88 -10.77
N PRO A 226 -23.79 -6.60 -11.22
CA PRO A 226 -24.61 -5.60 -10.55
C PRO A 226 -26.09 -5.98 -10.37
N SER A 227 -26.57 -7.00 -11.07
CA SER A 227 -27.94 -7.54 -10.97
C SER A 227 -28.16 -8.50 -9.79
N GLU A 228 -27.11 -8.94 -9.11
CA GLU A 228 -27.18 -9.91 -8.00
C GLU A 228 -27.04 -9.26 -6.60
N GLY A 229 -26.99 -7.92 -6.54
CA GLY A 229 -26.83 -7.15 -5.30
C GLY A 229 -27.97 -6.14 -5.05
N GLU A 230 -27.99 -5.50 -3.88
CA GLU A 230 -28.99 -4.48 -3.51
C GLU A 230 -28.84 -3.17 -4.31
N GLY A 231 -27.75 -3.00 -5.08
CA GLY A 231 -27.53 -1.84 -5.93
C GLY A 231 -26.10 -1.32 -5.91
N LYS A 232 -25.94 0.00 -6.01
CA LYS A 232 -24.65 0.70 -5.98
C LYS A 232 -24.67 1.76 -4.88
N ALA A 233 -23.57 1.87 -4.15
CA ALA A 233 -23.35 2.92 -3.18
C ALA A 233 -22.41 3.98 -3.75
N LEU A 234 -22.76 5.24 -3.51
CA LEU A 234 -22.04 6.43 -3.94
C LEU A 234 -21.62 7.24 -2.71
N PRO A 235 -20.46 6.96 -2.11
CA PRO A 235 -19.99 7.72 -0.97
C PRO A 235 -19.49 9.09 -1.44
N TYR A 236 -20.19 10.16 -1.06
CA TYR A 236 -19.72 11.54 -1.23
C TYR A 236 -19.22 12.06 0.11
N GLY A 237 -18.01 12.59 0.13
CA GLY A 237 -17.34 13.00 1.37
C GLY A 237 -17.15 14.50 1.49
N VAL A 238 -17.22 14.98 2.73
CA VAL A 238 -16.81 16.31 3.16
C VAL A 238 -15.80 16.12 4.28
N TYR A 239 -14.59 16.64 4.13
CA TYR A 239 -13.53 16.57 5.12
C TYR A 239 -13.21 17.97 5.63
N ASP A 240 -13.36 18.17 6.94
CA ASP A 240 -13.01 19.41 7.62
C ASP A 240 -11.48 19.49 7.83
N LEU A 241 -10.90 20.60 7.36
CA LEU A 241 -9.45 20.79 7.37
C LEU A 241 -8.89 21.25 8.73
N ALA A 242 -9.73 21.76 9.62
CA ALA A 242 -9.35 22.23 10.95
C ALA A 242 -9.46 21.11 11.99
N GLU A 243 -10.65 20.51 12.10
CA GLU A 243 -10.99 19.57 13.18
C GLU A 243 -10.59 18.12 12.87
N ASN A 244 -10.17 17.85 11.62
CA ASN A 244 -9.85 16.49 11.15
C ASN A 244 -11.05 15.53 11.33
N GLU A 245 -12.25 16.05 11.11
CA GLU A 245 -13.51 15.31 11.06
C GLU A 245 -14.01 15.19 9.62
N ALA A 246 -14.80 14.15 9.36
CA ALA A 246 -15.39 13.95 8.04
C ALA A 246 -16.86 13.57 8.14
N TRP A 247 -17.64 14.03 7.18
CA TRP A 247 -18.98 13.54 6.90
C TRP A 247 -18.99 12.79 5.57
N VAL A 248 -19.68 11.66 5.49
CA VAL A 248 -19.88 10.91 4.26
C VAL A 248 -21.35 10.56 4.08
N SER A 249 -21.96 11.12 3.04
CA SER A 249 -23.29 10.68 2.60
C SER A 249 -23.15 9.51 1.63
N VAL A 250 -23.86 8.42 1.88
CA VAL A 250 -23.89 7.24 1.01
C VAL A 250 -25.13 7.34 0.13
N GLY A 251 -24.98 7.74 -1.13
CA GLY A 251 -26.08 7.86 -2.08
C GLY A 251 -26.40 6.53 -2.76
N ILE A 252 -27.68 6.29 -3.04
CA ILE A 252 -28.17 5.06 -3.71
C ILE A 252 -28.53 5.27 -5.20
N SER A 253 -28.59 6.52 -5.67
CA SER A 253 -29.08 6.87 -7.01
C SER A 253 -27.95 7.29 -7.95
N HIS A 254 -27.64 8.59 -8.00
CA HIS A 254 -26.67 9.16 -8.94
C HIS A 254 -25.78 10.20 -8.28
N ASP A 255 -24.54 10.25 -8.76
CA ASP A 255 -23.56 11.26 -8.36
C ASP A 255 -23.82 12.54 -9.16
N THR A 256 -24.63 13.43 -8.61
CA THR A 256 -25.05 14.70 -9.23
C THR A 256 -24.58 15.88 -8.39
N ALA A 257 -24.52 17.08 -8.98
CA ALA A 257 -24.26 18.31 -8.23
C ALA A 257 -25.22 18.53 -7.06
N GLU A 258 -26.49 18.16 -7.25
CA GLU A 258 -27.52 18.24 -6.21
C GLU A 258 -27.18 17.33 -5.02
N PHE A 259 -26.71 16.10 -5.28
CA PHE A 259 -26.24 15.19 -4.23
C PHE A 259 -24.99 15.73 -3.51
N ALA A 260 -24.03 16.27 -4.27
CA ALA A 260 -22.81 16.85 -3.71
C ALA A 260 -23.13 18.02 -2.76
N VAL A 261 -23.96 18.97 -3.19
CA VAL A 261 -24.38 20.11 -2.37
C VAL A 261 -25.26 19.68 -1.21
N ALA A 262 -26.16 18.72 -1.41
CA ALA A 262 -26.96 18.17 -0.32
C ALA A 262 -26.10 17.50 0.76
N THR A 263 -24.96 16.91 0.38
CA THR A 263 -23.99 16.36 1.34
C THR A 263 -23.27 17.45 2.12
N ILE A 264 -22.89 18.55 1.46
CA ILE A 264 -22.32 19.74 2.15
C ILE A 264 -23.34 20.35 3.10
N ARG A 265 -24.61 20.44 2.69
CA ARG A 265 -25.72 20.93 3.52
C ARG A 265 -25.85 20.09 4.80
N THR A 266 -25.90 18.76 4.67
CA THR A 266 -26.01 17.86 5.83
C THR A 266 -24.79 17.97 6.73
N TRP A 267 -23.57 18.00 6.18
CA TRP A 267 -22.36 18.25 6.97
C TRP A 267 -22.45 19.56 7.76
N TYR A 268 -22.91 20.65 7.12
CA TYR A 268 -23.02 21.94 7.80
C TYR A 268 -24.05 21.91 8.92
N GLN A 269 -25.20 21.26 8.72
CA GLN A 269 -26.24 21.17 9.76
C GLN A 269 -25.82 20.32 10.95
N GLU A 270 -25.18 19.17 10.70
CA GLU A 270 -24.88 18.18 11.73
C GLU A 270 -23.55 18.46 12.46
N LEU A 271 -22.53 18.93 11.74
CA LEU A 271 -21.18 19.14 12.28
C LEU A 271 -20.74 20.61 12.19
N GLY A 272 -20.91 21.23 11.03
CA GLY A 272 -20.37 22.57 10.76
C GLY A 272 -20.96 23.66 11.67
N GLN A 273 -22.28 23.73 11.82
CA GLN A 273 -22.96 24.77 12.59
C GLN A 273 -22.63 24.69 14.10
N PRO A 274 -22.62 23.50 14.75
CA PRO A 274 -22.13 23.38 16.12
C PRO A 274 -20.64 23.76 16.30
N LEU A 275 -19.78 23.40 15.34
CA LEU A 275 -18.34 23.66 15.42
C LEU A 275 -17.97 25.12 15.14
N TYR A 276 -18.70 25.77 14.22
CA TYR A 276 -18.45 27.15 13.77
C TYR A 276 -19.72 28.02 13.92
N PRO A 277 -20.17 28.31 15.16
CA PRO A 277 -21.43 29.00 15.41
C PRO A 277 -21.47 30.45 14.90
N ASN A 278 -20.30 31.08 14.73
CA ASN A 278 -20.15 32.45 14.28
C ASN A 278 -19.54 32.55 12.87
N ALA A 279 -19.59 31.47 12.09
CA ALA A 279 -19.02 31.47 10.74
C ALA A 279 -19.66 32.56 9.87
N THR A 280 -18.82 33.31 9.17
CA THR A 280 -19.23 34.35 8.21
C THR A 280 -18.82 34.01 6.78
N SER A 281 -18.05 32.94 6.57
CA SER A 281 -17.79 32.40 5.23
C SER A 281 -17.46 30.90 5.24
N LEU A 282 -17.72 30.20 4.14
CA LEU A 282 -17.33 28.80 3.95
C LEU A 282 -16.37 28.66 2.77
N LEU A 283 -15.21 28.04 2.97
CA LEU A 283 -14.29 27.68 1.90
C LEU A 283 -14.43 26.21 1.51
N VAL A 284 -14.69 25.94 0.23
CA VAL A 284 -14.82 24.60 -0.35
C VAL A 284 -13.70 24.36 -1.35
N THR A 285 -12.85 23.36 -1.08
CA THR A 285 -11.85 22.86 -2.01
C THR A 285 -12.39 21.61 -2.70
N ALA A 286 -12.41 21.61 -4.04
CA ALA A 286 -13.05 20.56 -4.82
C ALA A 286 -12.22 20.16 -6.04
N ASP A 287 -12.43 18.94 -6.53
CA ASP A 287 -11.89 18.53 -7.81
C ASP A 287 -12.54 19.28 -8.97
N GLY A 288 -11.86 19.33 -10.11
CA GLY A 288 -12.34 20.04 -11.30
C GLY A 288 -13.34 19.26 -12.18
N GLY A 289 -13.81 18.09 -11.76
CA GLY A 289 -14.63 17.20 -12.59
C GLY A 289 -15.67 16.41 -11.79
N GLY A 290 -16.60 15.75 -12.48
CA GLY A 290 -17.70 15.02 -11.81
C GLY A 290 -18.84 15.93 -11.37
N SER A 291 -19.48 15.61 -10.24
CA SER A 291 -20.64 16.31 -9.69
C SER A 291 -20.33 17.71 -9.15
N ASN A 292 -19.09 17.97 -8.77
CA ASN A 292 -18.60 19.26 -8.28
C ASN A 292 -17.73 19.99 -9.33
N GLY A 293 -17.84 19.63 -10.62
CA GLY A 293 -17.00 20.23 -11.66
C GLY A 293 -17.26 21.73 -11.88
N TYR A 294 -16.18 22.51 -12.04
CA TYR A 294 -16.24 23.97 -12.20
C TYR A 294 -17.07 24.49 -13.39
N ARG A 295 -17.24 23.68 -14.44
CA ARG A 295 -18.05 24.00 -15.63
C ARG A 295 -19.54 23.68 -15.43
N LEU A 296 -19.91 22.97 -14.37
CA LEU A 296 -21.25 22.46 -14.20
C LEU A 296 -22.18 23.56 -13.68
N ARG A 297 -23.17 23.95 -14.49
CA ARG A 297 -24.14 24.99 -14.11
C ARG A 297 -24.98 24.58 -12.90
N LEU A 298 -25.36 23.30 -12.82
CA LEU A 298 -26.14 22.77 -11.69
C LEU A 298 -25.39 22.92 -10.37
N TRP A 299 -24.08 22.69 -10.35
CA TRP A 299 -23.24 22.89 -9.17
C TRP A 299 -23.36 24.32 -8.63
N LYS A 300 -23.24 25.32 -9.50
CA LYS A 300 -23.34 26.74 -9.13
C LYS A 300 -24.73 27.12 -8.63
N VAL A 301 -25.79 26.60 -9.27
CA VAL A 301 -27.18 26.87 -8.84
C VAL A 301 -27.49 26.23 -7.49
N GLU A 302 -27.09 24.98 -7.27
CA GLU A 302 -27.34 24.33 -5.99
C GLU A 302 -26.51 24.97 -4.87
N LEU A 303 -25.27 25.39 -5.13
CA LEU A 303 -24.49 26.18 -4.18
C LEU A 303 -25.12 27.54 -3.87
N GLN A 304 -25.77 28.20 -4.83
CA GLN A 304 -26.53 29.42 -4.57
C GLN A 304 -27.65 29.14 -3.58
N THR A 305 -28.44 28.09 -3.80
CA THR A 305 -29.51 27.69 -2.88
C THR A 305 -28.95 27.43 -1.49
N LEU A 306 -27.80 26.75 -1.38
CA LEU A 306 -27.16 26.52 -0.09
C LEU A 306 -26.69 27.84 0.55
N ALA A 307 -26.02 28.72 -0.19
CA ALA A 307 -25.57 30.03 0.31
C ALA A 307 -26.75 30.87 0.82
N ASP A 308 -27.88 30.83 0.12
CA ASP A 308 -29.14 31.48 0.51
C ASP A 308 -29.73 30.85 1.79
N GLU A 309 -29.64 29.53 1.97
CA GLU A 309 -30.12 28.85 3.18
C GLU A 309 -29.27 29.18 4.42
N ILE A 310 -27.94 29.15 4.27
CA ILE A 310 -27.01 29.38 5.39
C ILE A 310 -26.69 30.87 5.60
N GLN A 311 -27.15 31.75 4.70
CA GLN A 311 -26.92 33.20 4.70
C GLN A 311 -25.44 33.58 4.81
N MET A 312 -24.58 32.80 4.14
CA MET A 312 -23.14 32.93 4.22
C MET A 312 -22.51 32.72 2.84
N PRO A 313 -21.52 33.55 2.43
CA PRO A 313 -20.82 33.35 1.18
C PRO A 313 -20.04 32.04 1.17
N ILE A 314 -20.11 31.35 0.03
CA ILE A 314 -19.37 30.10 -0.22
C ILE A 314 -18.28 30.37 -1.25
N MET A 315 -17.03 30.33 -0.80
CA MET A 315 -15.85 30.38 -1.65
C MET A 315 -15.53 28.98 -2.15
N VAL A 316 -15.35 28.83 -3.46
CA VAL A 316 -14.98 27.55 -4.08
C VAL A 316 -13.64 27.70 -4.78
N CYS A 317 -12.71 26.79 -4.49
CA CYS A 317 -11.44 26.68 -5.19
C CYS A 317 -11.28 25.29 -5.78
N HIS A 318 -11.22 25.21 -7.12
CA HIS A 318 -11.03 23.95 -7.82
C HIS A 318 -9.55 23.60 -7.99
N LEU A 319 -9.25 22.33 -7.80
CA LEU A 319 -7.95 21.74 -8.11
C LEU A 319 -7.75 21.69 -9.64
N PRO A 320 -6.50 21.88 -10.13
CA PRO A 320 -6.21 21.78 -11.54
C PRO A 320 -6.64 20.42 -12.14
N PRO A 321 -7.04 20.37 -13.43
CA PRO A 321 -7.40 19.11 -14.07
C PRO A 321 -6.32 18.02 -13.92
N GLY A 322 -6.75 16.79 -13.62
CA GLY A 322 -5.84 15.65 -13.46
C GLY A 322 -5.07 15.63 -12.13
N THR A 323 -5.45 16.47 -11.16
CA THR A 323 -4.79 16.55 -9.85
C THR A 323 -5.63 16.02 -8.68
N SER A 324 -6.69 15.25 -8.95
CA SER A 324 -7.59 14.66 -7.94
C SER A 324 -6.87 13.93 -6.79
N LYS A 325 -5.75 13.28 -7.09
CA LYS A 325 -4.93 12.62 -6.06
C LYS A 325 -4.41 13.59 -4.98
N TRP A 326 -4.27 14.88 -5.29
CA TRP A 326 -3.75 15.88 -4.36
C TRP A 326 -4.85 16.51 -3.51
N ASN A 327 -6.12 16.18 -3.77
CA ASN A 327 -7.22 16.57 -2.93
C ASN A 327 -7.02 15.97 -1.53
N LYS A 328 -7.20 16.78 -0.48
CA LYS A 328 -6.86 16.36 0.89
C LYS A 328 -7.76 15.22 1.35
N ILE A 329 -9.05 15.25 0.98
CA ILE A 329 -10.02 14.19 1.28
C ILE A 329 -9.57 12.81 0.74
N GLU A 330 -8.90 12.76 -0.40
CA GLU A 330 -8.48 11.49 -1.02
C GLU A 330 -7.51 10.72 -0.11
N HIS A 331 -6.53 11.45 0.44
CA HIS A 331 -5.51 10.90 1.31
C HIS A 331 -5.94 10.84 2.78
N ARG A 332 -6.76 11.80 3.24
CA ARG A 332 -7.13 11.96 4.65
C ARG A 332 -8.39 11.20 5.06
N LEU A 333 -9.26 10.87 4.11
CA LEU A 333 -10.51 10.18 4.37
C LEU A 333 -10.62 8.90 3.54
N PHE A 334 -10.65 9.01 2.21
CA PHE A 334 -10.97 7.88 1.35
C PHE A 334 -9.91 6.78 1.36
N SER A 335 -8.64 7.12 1.56
CA SER A 335 -7.57 6.14 1.71
C SER A 335 -7.75 5.26 2.95
N PHE A 336 -8.30 5.82 4.04
CA PHE A 336 -8.55 5.09 5.29
C PHE A 336 -9.84 4.29 5.22
N ILE A 337 -10.90 4.83 4.60
CA ILE A 337 -12.12 4.08 4.33
C ILE A 337 -11.80 2.83 3.48
N THR A 338 -11.01 2.99 2.41
CA THR A 338 -10.55 1.85 1.61
C THR A 338 -9.71 0.86 2.41
N GLN A 339 -8.96 1.31 3.42
CA GLN A 339 -8.21 0.39 4.30
C GLN A 339 -9.15 -0.36 5.25
N ASN A 340 -10.16 0.30 5.80
CA ASN A 340 -11.01 -0.24 6.86
C ASN A 340 -11.90 -1.41 6.39
N TRP A 341 -12.44 -1.33 5.17
CA TRP A 341 -13.31 -2.39 4.63
C TRP A 341 -12.60 -3.36 3.68
N ARG A 342 -11.26 -3.36 3.62
CA ARG A 342 -10.50 -4.28 2.76
C ARG A 342 -10.79 -5.74 3.13
N GLY A 343 -11.27 -6.50 2.16
CA GLY A 343 -11.57 -7.92 2.34
C GLY A 343 -12.92 -8.22 3.01
N LYS A 344 -13.71 -7.20 3.34
CA LYS A 344 -15.09 -7.36 3.83
C LYS A 344 -16.08 -7.19 2.67
N PRO A 345 -17.06 -8.08 2.51
CA PRO A 345 -18.15 -7.87 1.56
C PRO A 345 -19.04 -6.71 2.04
N LEU A 346 -19.43 -5.84 1.11
CA LEU A 346 -20.33 -4.72 1.38
C LEU A 346 -21.77 -5.19 1.16
N VAL A 347 -22.23 -6.07 2.04
CA VAL A 347 -23.46 -6.86 1.84
C VAL A 347 -24.70 -5.98 1.71
N THR A 348 -24.79 -4.92 2.53
CA THR A 348 -25.91 -3.98 2.55
C THR A 348 -25.41 -2.54 2.63
N HIS A 349 -26.29 -1.59 2.32
CA HIS A 349 -26.02 -0.16 2.47
C HIS A 349 -25.69 0.21 3.93
N GLN A 350 -26.34 -0.41 4.91
CA GLN A 350 -26.05 -0.19 6.33
C GLN A 350 -24.62 -0.62 6.70
N VAL A 351 -24.16 -1.78 6.19
CA VAL A 351 -22.78 -2.23 6.42
C VAL A 351 -21.76 -1.24 5.86
N ILE A 352 -22.06 -0.60 4.73
CA ILE A 352 -21.21 0.45 4.15
C ILE A 352 -21.13 1.65 5.08
N VAL A 353 -22.28 2.15 5.56
CA VAL A 353 -22.36 3.26 6.52
C VAL A 353 -21.59 2.93 7.80
N ASP A 354 -21.81 1.74 8.39
CA ASP A 354 -21.15 1.32 9.62
C ASP A 354 -19.62 1.23 9.45
N LEU A 355 -19.16 0.68 8.33
CA LEU A 355 -17.72 0.57 8.03
C LEU A 355 -17.07 1.93 7.75
N ILE A 356 -17.80 2.87 7.14
CA ILE A 356 -17.31 4.23 6.95
C ILE A 356 -17.20 4.92 8.30
N SER A 357 -18.27 4.88 9.11
CA SER A 357 -18.30 5.50 10.45
C SER A 357 -17.25 4.92 11.40
N ALA A 358 -16.96 3.63 11.29
CA ALA A 358 -15.92 2.97 12.09
C ALA A 358 -14.48 3.35 11.67
N THR A 359 -14.30 4.15 10.61
CA THR A 359 -12.97 4.53 10.14
C THR A 359 -12.35 5.55 11.09
N THR A 360 -11.29 5.13 11.79
CA THR A 360 -10.52 5.99 12.69
C THR A 360 -9.03 5.93 12.36
N THR A 361 -8.27 6.94 12.78
CA THR A 361 -6.81 6.94 12.61
C THR A 361 -6.11 7.28 13.92
N HIS A 362 -4.82 6.91 14.03
CA HIS A 362 -3.98 7.32 15.17
C HIS A 362 -3.90 8.84 15.37
N LYS A 363 -4.21 9.63 14.33
CA LYS A 363 -4.25 11.09 14.39
C LYS A 363 -5.63 11.64 14.82
N GLY A 364 -6.55 10.78 15.21
CA GLY A 364 -7.87 11.17 15.72
C GLY A 364 -8.91 11.50 14.65
N LEU A 365 -8.76 10.99 13.42
CA LEU A 365 -9.82 11.14 12.40
C LEU A 365 -11.12 10.52 12.92
N GLN A 366 -12.19 11.32 12.95
CA GLN A 366 -13.55 10.86 13.18
C GLN A 366 -14.34 10.96 11.88
N VAL A 367 -15.09 9.92 11.55
CA VAL A 367 -15.90 9.87 10.34
C VAL A 367 -17.34 9.61 10.75
N HIS A 368 -18.23 10.51 10.35
CA HIS A 368 -19.66 10.36 10.44
C HIS A 368 -20.18 9.98 9.06
N SER A 369 -21.14 9.07 9.01
CA SER A 369 -21.78 8.75 7.74
C SER A 369 -23.24 8.41 7.89
N GLN A 370 -24.01 8.72 6.85
CA GLN A 370 -25.42 8.43 6.79
C GLN A 370 -25.83 8.00 5.38
N LEU A 371 -26.87 7.17 5.29
CA LEU A 371 -27.51 6.85 4.03
C LEU A 371 -28.34 8.04 3.53
N ASP A 372 -28.15 8.41 2.26
CA ASP A 372 -29.02 9.37 1.57
C ASP A 372 -29.97 8.62 0.64
N GLU A 373 -31.21 8.47 1.08
CA GLU A 373 -32.28 7.78 0.35
C GLU A 373 -32.92 8.64 -0.75
N ARG A 374 -32.52 9.91 -0.88
CA ARG A 374 -33.08 10.80 -1.91
C ARG A 374 -32.70 10.32 -3.31
N HIS A 375 -33.65 10.45 -4.21
CA HIS A 375 -33.44 10.13 -5.61
C HIS A 375 -33.07 11.39 -6.40
N TYR A 376 -31.84 11.45 -6.90
CA TYR A 376 -31.36 12.55 -7.73
C TYR A 376 -31.51 12.24 -9.21
N GLN A 377 -32.09 13.18 -9.96
CA GLN A 377 -32.29 13.04 -11.41
C GLN A 377 -31.01 13.38 -12.18
N THR A 378 -30.65 12.52 -13.13
CA THR A 378 -29.56 12.80 -14.07
C THR A 378 -29.99 13.74 -15.18
N ASN A 379 -29.04 14.48 -15.76
CA ASN A 379 -29.24 15.33 -16.95
C ASN A 379 -30.24 16.49 -16.77
N ARG A 380 -30.45 16.95 -15.53
CA ARG A 380 -31.20 18.17 -15.25
C ARG A 380 -30.55 19.35 -15.96
N ARG A 381 -31.28 19.97 -16.88
CA ARG A 381 -30.80 21.13 -17.65
C ARG A 381 -31.07 22.40 -16.86
N ILE A 382 -30.04 23.23 -16.71
CA ILE A 382 -30.14 24.55 -16.11
C ILE A 382 -30.25 25.59 -17.22
N SER A 383 -31.32 26.38 -17.19
CA SER A 383 -31.57 27.45 -18.15
C SER A 383 -30.64 28.64 -17.92
N ASP A 384 -30.46 29.49 -18.94
CA ASP A 384 -29.66 30.71 -18.80
C ASP A 384 -30.26 31.68 -17.78
N GLN A 385 -31.58 31.66 -17.58
CA GLN A 385 -32.25 32.45 -16.55
C GLN A 385 -31.90 31.99 -15.14
N GLN A 386 -31.74 30.69 -14.92
CA GLN A 386 -31.38 30.14 -13.61
C GLN A 386 -29.94 30.47 -13.25
N ILE A 387 -29.01 30.33 -14.19
CA ILE A 387 -27.61 30.67 -13.93
C ILE A 387 -27.41 32.19 -13.75
N ALA A 388 -28.20 33.02 -14.43
CA ALA A 388 -28.16 34.49 -14.25
C ALA A 388 -28.60 34.95 -12.85
N LYS A 389 -29.33 34.12 -12.10
CA LYS A 389 -29.70 34.38 -10.70
C LYS A 389 -28.63 33.99 -9.69
N VAL A 390 -27.54 33.36 -10.13
CA VAL A 390 -26.42 33.02 -9.25
C VAL A 390 -25.59 34.29 -9.04
N ASN A 391 -25.50 34.73 -7.79
CA ASN A 391 -24.68 35.84 -7.34
C ASN A 391 -23.21 35.39 -7.19
N LEU A 392 -22.59 35.12 -8.34
CA LEU A 392 -21.23 34.60 -8.44
C LEU A 392 -20.25 35.73 -8.74
N GLU A 393 -19.23 35.85 -7.89
CA GLU A 393 -18.08 36.73 -8.05
C GLU A 393 -16.84 35.87 -8.40
N PRO A 394 -16.31 35.93 -9.63
CA PRO A 394 -15.08 35.22 -10.00
C PRO A 394 -13.87 35.81 -9.25
N ASP A 395 -12.94 34.97 -8.81
CA ASP A 395 -11.66 35.46 -8.26
C ASP A 395 -10.80 36.06 -9.39
N SER A 396 -9.99 37.05 -9.03
CA SER A 396 -8.96 37.64 -9.89
C SER A 396 -7.98 36.62 -10.47
N TRP A 397 -7.74 35.53 -9.74
CA TRP A 397 -6.85 34.43 -10.12
C TRP A 397 -7.67 33.21 -10.56
N HIS A 398 -7.63 32.87 -11.86
CA HIS A 398 -8.42 31.78 -12.44
C HIS A 398 -9.89 31.78 -11.99
N GLY A 399 -10.63 32.85 -12.32
CA GLY A 399 -12.04 33.02 -11.95
C GLY A 399 -12.98 31.89 -12.41
N GLU A 400 -12.54 31.10 -13.39
CA GLU A 400 -13.20 29.87 -13.83
C GLU A 400 -13.07 28.71 -12.83
N TRP A 401 -11.99 28.67 -12.03
CA TRP A 401 -11.70 27.67 -11.00
C TRP A 401 -11.93 28.18 -9.59
N ASN A 402 -11.84 29.49 -9.38
CA ASN A 402 -11.94 30.13 -8.07
C ASN A 402 -13.04 31.18 -8.13
N TYR A 403 -14.06 31.04 -7.30
CA TYR A 403 -15.18 31.98 -7.28
C TYR A 403 -15.88 31.96 -5.93
N THR A 404 -16.56 33.05 -5.62
CA THR A 404 -17.39 33.19 -4.42
C THR A 404 -18.84 33.27 -4.86
N ILE A 405 -19.70 32.50 -4.22
CA ILE A 405 -21.15 32.61 -4.36
C ILE A 405 -21.67 33.30 -3.11
N HIS A 406 -22.22 34.49 -3.28
CA HIS A 406 -22.80 35.27 -2.20
C HIS A 406 -24.28 34.92 -2.04
N PRO A 407 -24.84 34.98 -0.82
CA PRO A 407 -26.27 34.86 -0.64
C PRO A 407 -27.01 35.96 -1.43
N ASN A 408 -28.13 35.60 -2.02
CA ASN A 408 -29.07 36.55 -2.58
C ASN A 408 -29.75 37.31 -1.45
N PRO A 409 -29.98 38.63 -1.60
CA PRO A 409 -30.72 39.39 -0.61
C PRO A 409 -32.13 38.81 -0.46
N VAL A 410 -32.52 38.53 0.79
CA VAL A 410 -33.85 38.00 1.11
C VAL A 410 -34.90 39.02 0.65
N SER A 411 -35.64 38.68 -0.41
CA SER A 411 -36.77 39.49 -0.84
C SER A 411 -37.93 39.29 0.13
N PHE A 412 -38.08 40.18 1.11
CA PHE A 412 -39.32 40.23 1.87
C PHE A 412 -40.45 40.65 0.92
N PRO A 413 -41.56 39.89 0.82
CA PRO A 413 -42.73 40.38 0.11
C PRO A 413 -43.17 41.68 0.79
N LYS A 414 -43.32 42.75 0.00
CA LYS A 414 -43.98 43.97 0.46
C LYS A 414 -45.37 43.56 0.93
N THR A 415 -45.61 43.63 2.24
CA THR A 415 -46.96 43.64 2.78
C THR A 415 -47.65 44.88 2.23
N GLU A 416 -48.62 44.67 1.34
CA GLU A 416 -49.57 45.70 0.88
C GLU A 416 -50.53 46.11 2.00
#